data_AF-A0A527EDD3-F1
#
_entry.id   AF-A0A527EDD3-F1
#
_cell.length_a   1.000
_cell.length_b   1.000
_cell.length_c   1.000
_cell.angle_alpha   90.00
_cell.angle_beta   90.00
_cell.angle_gamma   90.00
#
_symmetry.space_group_name_H-M   'P 1'
#
loop_
_entity.id
_entity.type
_entity.pdbx_description
1 polymer ?
#
loop_
_entity_poly.entity_id
_entity_poly.type
_entity_poly.pdbx_seq_one_letter_code
_entity_poly.pdbx_strand_id
1 'polypeptide(L)' 'ADPGADFDHPAVPDSHPHLKRHALYRLSRDDWQARKRAAR' A
#
# COMPACT_ATOMS: atom_id res chain seq x y z
N ALA A 1 3.61 2.00 -5.44
CA ALA A 1 2.80 0.88 -4.94
C ALA A 1 3.16 -0.35 -5.75
N ASP A 2 2.99 -1.55 -5.20
CA ASP A 2 3.13 -2.81 -5.93
C ASP A 2 1.73 -3.29 -6.34
N PRO A 3 1.31 -3.11 -7.61
CA PRO A 3 -0.06 -3.45 -8.02
C PRO A 3 -0.39 -4.95 -7.89
N GLY A 4 0.62 -5.82 -7.90
CA GLY A 4 0.43 -7.25 -7.68
C GLY A 4 0.09 -7.62 -6.23
N ALA A 5 0.26 -6.68 -5.31
CA ALA A 5 -0.07 -6.82 -3.90
C ALA A 5 -1.40 -6.17 -3.51
N ASP A 6 -2.15 -5.63 -4.48
CA ASP A 6 -3.47 -5.08 -4.26
C ASP A 6 -4.46 -6.19 -3.88
N PHE A 7 -5.42 -5.88 -2.99
CA PHE A 7 -6.39 -6.85 -2.48
C PHE A 7 -7.77 -6.22 -2.30
N ASP A 8 -8.81 -7.06 -2.24
CA ASP A 8 -10.18 -6.63 -1.97
C ASP A 8 -10.54 -6.81 -0.50
N HIS A 9 -11.08 -5.76 0.13
CA HIS A 9 -11.37 -5.73 1.56
C HIS A 9 -12.67 -6.50 1.88
N PRO A 10 -12.64 -7.53 2.75
CA PRO A 10 -13.77 -8.43 2.94
C PRO A 10 -14.97 -7.77 3.65
N ALA A 11 -14.72 -6.74 4.47
CA ALA A 11 -15.78 -6.04 5.19
C ALA A 11 -16.51 -4.97 4.35
N VAL A 12 -16.07 -4.71 3.11
CA VAL A 12 -16.73 -3.73 2.24
C VAL A 12 -17.87 -4.43 1.49
N PRO A 13 -19.13 -3.97 1.62
CA PRO A 13 -20.26 -4.57 0.91
C PRO A 13 -20.20 -4.33 -0.60
N ASP A 14 -20.90 -5.17 -1.37
CA ASP A 14 -21.05 -5.01 -2.83
C ASP A 14 -21.79 -3.74 -3.27
N SER A 15 -22.52 -3.08 -2.36
CA SER A 15 -23.15 -1.79 -2.65
C SER A 15 -22.15 -0.66 -2.89
N HIS A 16 -20.89 -0.82 -2.44
CA HIS A 16 -19.82 0.15 -2.61
C HIS A 16 -18.56 -0.52 -3.17
N PRO A 17 -18.62 -1.04 -4.41
CA PRO A 17 -17.54 -1.86 -4.97
C PRO A 17 -16.23 -1.07 -5.14
N HIS A 18 -16.33 0.25 -5.33
CA HIS A 18 -15.19 1.15 -5.45
C HIS A 18 -14.36 1.28 -4.15
N LEU A 19 -14.91 0.89 -2.99
CA LEU A 19 -14.18 0.89 -1.72
C LEU A 19 -13.47 -0.44 -1.43
N LYS A 20 -13.70 -1.49 -2.24
CA LYS A 20 -13.14 -2.82 -1.97
C LYS A 20 -11.64 -2.86 -2.22
N ARG A 21 -11.19 -2.29 -3.33
CA ARG A 21 -9.80 -2.38 -3.79
C ARG A 21 -8.87 -1.55 -2.89
N HIS A 22 -7.91 -2.21 -2.26
CA HIS A 22 -6.87 -1.60 -1.44
C HIS A 22 -5.50 -1.89 -2.04
N ALA A 23 -4.61 -0.89 -1.98
CA ALA A 23 -3.23 -1.02 -2.44
C ALA A 23 -2.28 -1.23 -1.26
N LEU A 24 -1.32 -2.14 -1.40
CA LEU A 24 -0.28 -2.35 -0.40
C LEU A 24 0.96 -1.51 -0.71
N TYR A 25 1.42 -0.77 0.29
CA TYR A 25 2.69 -0.05 0.24
C TYR A 25 3.75 -0.81 1.02
N ARG A 26 4.94 -0.94 0.44
CA ARG A 26 6.11 -1.51 1.10
C ARG A 26 7.26 -0.51 1.03
N LEU A 27 8.09 -0.53 2.06
CA LEU A 27 9.33 0.22 2.10
C LEU A 27 10.36 -0.69 2.76
N SER A 28 11.45 -1.01 2.06
CA SER A 28 12.51 -1.79 2.67
C SER A 28 13.21 -0.97 3.76
N ARG A 29 13.84 -1.66 4.71
CA ARG A 29 14.63 -1.01 5.75
C ARG A 29 15.75 -0.15 5.13
N ASP A 30 16.37 -0.62 4.07
CA ASP A 30 17.50 0.06 3.42
C ASP A 30 17.04 1.32 2.68
N ASP A 31 15.93 1.24 1.94
CA ASP A 31 15.31 2.40 1.30
C ASP A 31 14.90 3.45 2.32
N TRP A 32 14.32 3.03 3.45
CA TRP A 32 13.97 3.95 4.54
C TRP A 32 15.20 4.66 5.10
N GLN A 33 16.29 3.94 5.35
CA GLN A 33 17.53 4.53 5.82
C GLN A 33 18.14 5.51 4.80
N ALA A 34 18.14 5.17 3.52
CA ALA A 34 18.63 6.05 2.46
C ALA A 34 17.84 7.38 2.44
N ARG A 35 16.51 7.31 2.52
CA ARG A 35 15.64 8.50 2.60
C ARG A 35 15.94 9.35 3.84
N LYS A 36 16.16 8.72 4.99
CA LYS A 36 16.52 9.42 6.25
C LYS A 36 17.87 10.13 6.17
N ARG A 37 18.85 9.58 5.44
CA ARG A 37 20.16 10.23 5.21
C ARG A 37 20.04 11.40 4.25
N ALA A 38 19.30 11.25 3.15
CA ALA A 38 19.11 12.30 2.14
C ALA A 38 18.30 13.51 2.66
N ALA A 39 17.50 13.32 3.71
CA ALA A 39 16.72 14.38 4.33
C ALA A 39 17.46 15.12 5.47
N ARG A 40 18.73 14.79 5.73
CA ARG A 40 19.61 15.49 6.65
C ARG A 40 20.52 16.43 5.88
#